data_AF-A0A1G7MGY8-F1
#
_entry.id   AF-A0A1G7MGY8-F1
#
_cell.length_a   1.000
_cell.length_b   1.000
_cell.length_c   1.000
_cell.angle_alpha   90.00
_cell.angle_beta   90.00
_cell.angle_gamma   90.00
#
_symmetry.space_group_name_H-M   'P 1'
#
loop_
_entity.id
_entity.type
_entity.pdbx_description
1 polymer ?
#
loop_
_entity_poly.entity_id
_entity_poly.type
_entity_poly.pdbx_seq_one_letter_code
_entity_poly.pdbx_strand_id
1 'polypeptide(L)'
;MPINELNGVTQYVMDLVGIFSFALSGAFIAVRRDFDVFGTVILSEAAGLGGGLFRDLVLQVPPAAFTDLGYYFTPVGAAAAVYFGHRLYDDLLVRRSVLFDVPDAGALGLFSVTGTIKALTHGFNVPAAVTLGAASAVGGGVLASVLAMEVPSLLRWDSDLYALPAVAGAGSTAVLHLAGALNVGTAVGASVFAISLRLLALRYGWRTPRSHFWRDPFSGMRHQPVAEPARPAPPVPLEADTVTLNPFDAHTVTVRRGDLAHGGPLPAHVRDPRIGWGGPMPPHARPDETGPDEAREEPRRC
;
A
#
# COMPACT_ATOMS: atom_id res chain seq x y z
N MET A 1 11.60 21.62 37.28
CA MET A 1 10.20 21.66 36.82
C MET A 1 10.22 21.97 35.32
N PRO A 2 10.05 21.00 34.40
CA PRO A 2 10.40 21.21 32.99
C PRO A 2 9.32 20.85 31.94
N ILE A 3 8.28 20.06 32.28
CA ILE A 3 7.18 19.73 31.35
C ILE A 3 6.31 20.95 30.98
N ASN A 4 6.27 21.95 31.88
CA ASN A 4 5.35 23.09 31.79
C ASN A 4 5.74 24.07 30.67
N GLU A 5 6.98 23.99 30.17
CA GLU A 5 7.52 24.80 29.06
C GLU A 5 7.24 24.17 27.68
N LEU A 6 6.70 22.94 27.62
CA LEU A 6 6.20 22.43 26.34
C LEU A 6 4.96 23.23 25.96
N ASN A 7 5.17 24.25 25.14
CA ASN A 7 4.11 25.02 24.53
C ASN A 7 3.15 24.04 23.83
N GLY A 8 1.85 24.15 24.11
CA GLY A 8 0.83 23.34 23.45
C GLY A 8 0.92 23.41 21.92
N VAL A 9 1.40 24.54 21.39
CA VAL A 9 1.67 24.73 19.96
C VAL A 9 2.74 23.75 19.45
N THR A 10 3.81 23.49 20.20
CA THR A 10 4.86 22.56 19.76
C THR A 10 4.35 21.12 19.72
N GLN A 11 3.63 20.69 20.75
CA GLN A 11 3.02 19.35 20.76
C GLN A 11 2.01 19.20 19.62
N TYR A 12 1.20 20.22 19.38
CA TYR A 12 0.25 20.27 18.26
C TYR A 12 0.95 20.11 16.91
N VAL A 13 2.03 20.87 16.67
CA VAL A 13 2.81 20.76 15.43
C VAL A 13 3.47 19.38 15.30
N MET A 14 4.04 18.83 16.38
CA MET A 14 4.64 17.50 16.36
C MET A 14 3.62 16.41 16.05
N ASP A 15 2.41 16.50 16.64
CA ASP A 15 1.32 15.59 16.36
C ASP A 15 0.86 15.73 14.89
N LEU A 16 0.62 16.93 14.36
CA LEU A 16 0.22 17.11 12.96
C LEU A 16 1.26 16.59 11.97
N VAL A 17 2.56 16.85 12.21
CA VAL A 17 3.64 16.31 11.37
C VAL A 17 3.70 14.78 11.45
N GLY A 18 3.49 14.20 12.63
CA GLY A 18 3.40 12.76 12.82
C GLY A 18 2.21 12.15 12.09
N ILE A 19 1.03 12.75 12.24
CA ILE A 19 -0.21 12.34 11.56
C ILE A 19 -0.02 12.39 10.05
N PHE A 20 0.49 13.50 9.53
CA PHE A 20 0.77 13.65 8.09
C PHE A 20 1.74 12.57 7.60
N SER A 21 2.82 12.32 8.34
CA SER A 21 3.83 11.34 7.96
C SER A 21 3.30 9.90 7.95
N PHE A 22 2.48 9.52 8.93
CA PHE A 22 1.80 8.21 8.89
C PHE A 22 0.72 8.12 7.83
N ALA A 23 -0.05 9.19 7.63
CA ALA A 23 -1.06 9.24 6.60
C ALA A 23 -0.47 9.11 5.19
N LEU A 24 0.73 9.64 4.95
CA LEU A 24 1.49 9.39 3.72
C LEU A 24 1.83 7.90 3.58
N SER A 25 2.37 7.27 4.63
CA SER A 25 2.68 5.83 4.63
C SER A 25 1.42 4.99 4.32
N GLY A 26 0.30 5.29 4.98
CA GLY A 26 -1.00 4.66 4.71
C GLY A 26 -1.49 4.89 3.28
N ALA A 27 -1.40 6.12 2.76
CA ALA A 27 -1.81 6.44 1.40
C ALA A 27 -1.03 5.62 0.37
N PHE A 28 0.28 5.49 0.59
CA PHE A 28 1.13 4.71 -0.28
C PHE A 28 0.80 3.21 -0.26
N ILE A 29 0.49 2.66 0.92
CA ILE A 29 0.00 1.26 1.02
C ILE A 29 -1.30 1.11 0.22
N ALA A 30 -2.25 2.04 0.35
CA ALA A 30 -3.52 2.00 -0.37
C ALA A 30 -3.32 2.02 -1.88
N VAL A 31 -2.50 2.95 -2.39
CA VAL A 31 -2.22 3.06 -3.83
C VAL A 31 -1.52 1.81 -4.35
N ARG A 32 -0.58 1.23 -3.59
CA ARG A 32 0.07 -0.05 -3.95
C ARG A 32 -0.86 -1.25 -3.92
N ARG A 33 -1.99 -1.15 -3.21
CA ARG A 33 -3.02 -2.19 -3.12
C ARG A 33 -4.19 -1.93 -4.07
N ASP A 34 -4.04 -0.99 -5.02
CA ASP A 34 -5.06 -0.62 -5.99
C ASP A 34 -6.39 -0.20 -5.33
N PHE A 35 -6.32 0.43 -4.15
CA PHE A 35 -7.49 1.01 -3.50
C PHE A 35 -7.95 2.28 -4.24
N ASP A 36 -9.25 2.54 -4.22
CA ASP A 36 -9.82 3.76 -4.78
C ASP A 36 -9.50 5.00 -3.92
N VAL A 37 -9.98 6.17 -4.34
CA VAL A 37 -9.76 7.44 -3.59
C VAL A 37 -10.26 7.31 -2.16
N PHE A 38 -11.44 6.72 -1.97
CA PHE A 38 -12.04 6.56 -0.65
C PHE A 38 -11.24 5.60 0.22
N GLY A 39 -10.83 4.45 -0.32
CA GLY A 39 -9.95 3.51 0.36
C GLY A 39 -8.61 4.13 0.74
N THR A 40 -8.05 5.00 -0.12
CA THR A 40 -6.81 5.74 0.17
C THR A 40 -7.00 6.70 1.34
N VAL A 41 -8.07 7.50 1.34
CA VAL A 41 -8.38 8.40 2.44
C VAL A 41 -8.60 7.63 3.75
N ILE A 42 -9.42 6.58 3.74
CA ILE A 42 -9.70 5.77 4.93
C ILE A 42 -8.42 5.13 5.49
N LEU A 43 -7.54 4.62 4.62
CA LEU A 43 -6.29 4.00 5.07
C LEU A 43 -5.31 5.05 5.63
N SER A 44 -5.26 6.24 5.04
CA SER A 44 -4.50 7.37 5.57
C SER A 44 -5.02 7.85 6.91
N GLU A 45 -6.34 7.96 7.08
CA GLU A 45 -6.99 8.28 8.37
C GLU A 45 -6.63 7.25 9.43
N ALA A 46 -6.78 5.97 9.10
CA ALA A 46 -6.44 4.89 10.02
C ALA A 46 -4.95 4.88 10.40
N ALA A 47 -4.06 5.12 9.44
CA ALA A 47 -2.63 5.20 9.69
C ALA A 47 -2.27 6.42 10.57
N GLY A 48 -2.74 7.60 10.18
CA GLY A 48 -2.41 8.88 10.82
C GLY A 48 -2.99 9.02 12.23
N LEU A 49 -4.26 8.63 12.41
CA LEU A 49 -4.98 8.83 13.66
C LEU A 49 -5.03 7.59 14.55
N GLY A 50 -4.84 6.38 14.02
CA GLY A 50 -5.04 5.14 14.77
C GLY A 50 -4.22 5.03 16.05
N GLY A 51 -2.94 5.43 16.00
CA GLY A 51 -2.06 5.43 17.18
C GLY A 51 -2.51 6.45 18.24
N GLY A 52 -2.84 7.67 17.82
CA GLY A 52 -3.35 8.73 18.68
C GLY A 52 -4.72 8.41 19.29
N LEU A 53 -5.60 7.77 18.52
CA LEU A 53 -6.91 7.29 18.98
C LEU A 53 -6.73 6.24 20.08
N PHE A 54 -5.87 5.24 19.86
CA PHE A 54 -5.57 4.22 20.87
C PHE A 54 -5.04 4.87 22.16
N ARG A 55 -4.06 5.78 22.03
CA ARG A 55 -3.51 6.53 23.17
C ARG A 55 -4.60 7.28 23.93
N ASP A 56 -5.40 8.07 23.23
CA ASP A 56 -6.38 8.96 23.86
C ASP A 56 -7.49 8.16 24.57
N LEU A 57 -7.90 7.02 24.00
CA LEU A 57 -8.85 6.10 24.64
C LEU A 57 -8.27 5.47 25.93
N VAL A 58 -7.00 5.06 25.93
CA VAL A 58 -6.33 4.54 27.13
C VAL A 58 -6.20 5.62 28.21
N LEU A 59 -5.95 6.87 27.81
CA LEU A 59 -5.89 8.01 28.71
C LEU A 59 -7.27 8.50 29.19
N GLN A 60 -8.36 7.93 28.66
CA GLN A 60 -9.74 8.32 28.94
C GLN A 60 -10.03 9.80 28.63
N VAL A 61 -9.39 10.34 27.59
CA VAL A 61 -9.64 11.70 27.10
C VAL A 61 -10.40 11.67 25.77
N PRO A 62 -11.20 12.70 25.46
CA PRO A 62 -11.81 12.83 24.14
C PRO A 62 -10.72 12.78 23.06
N PRO A 63 -10.82 11.87 22.07
CA PRO A 63 -9.77 11.75 21.08
C PRO A 63 -9.60 13.02 20.25
N ALA A 64 -8.34 13.44 20.06
CA ALA A 64 -8.00 14.64 19.29
C ALA A 64 -8.53 14.56 17.84
N ALA A 65 -8.58 13.34 17.29
CA ALA A 65 -9.14 13.00 15.98
C ALA A 65 -10.55 13.57 15.72
N PHE A 66 -11.39 13.69 16.76
CA PHE A 66 -12.78 14.14 16.62
C PHE A 66 -13.04 15.53 17.19
N THR A 67 -12.03 16.17 17.76
CA THR A 67 -12.17 17.47 18.43
C THR A 67 -11.46 18.59 17.69
N ASP A 68 -10.49 18.26 16.82
CA ASP A 68 -9.72 19.22 16.04
C ASP A 68 -9.80 18.94 14.53
N LEU A 69 -10.20 19.96 13.76
CA LEU A 69 -10.33 19.85 12.30
C LEU A 69 -8.97 19.63 11.61
N GLY A 70 -7.88 20.16 12.17
CA GLY A 70 -6.53 19.94 11.66
C GLY A 70 -6.14 18.46 11.71
N TYR A 71 -6.51 17.76 12.78
CA TYR A 71 -6.25 16.32 12.91
C TYR A 71 -7.03 15.52 11.86
N TYR A 72 -8.25 15.93 11.53
CA TYR A 72 -9.08 15.30 10.50
C TYR A 72 -8.64 15.62 9.07
N PHE A 73 -8.32 16.88 8.74
CA PHE A 73 -7.97 17.23 7.36
C PHE A 73 -6.53 16.89 6.97
N THR A 74 -5.64 16.70 7.94
CA THR A 74 -4.23 16.38 7.68
C THR A 74 -4.04 15.05 6.95
N PRO A 75 -4.66 13.92 7.38
CA PRO A 75 -4.60 12.68 6.64
C PRO A 75 -5.27 12.75 5.26
N VAL A 76 -6.40 13.46 5.15
CA VAL A 76 -7.06 13.71 3.85
C VAL A 76 -6.11 14.43 2.88
N GLY A 77 -5.40 15.45 3.35
CA GLY A 77 -4.40 16.17 2.55
C GLY A 77 -3.24 15.28 2.11
N ALA A 78 -2.74 14.42 2.98
CA ALA A 78 -1.71 13.43 2.66
C ALA A 78 -2.20 12.41 1.61
N ALA A 79 -3.42 11.90 1.79
CA ALA A 79 -4.06 10.98 0.85
C ALA A 79 -4.21 11.60 -0.53
N ALA A 80 -4.70 12.85 -0.61
CA ALA A 80 -4.84 13.57 -1.87
C ALA A 80 -3.48 13.80 -2.55
N ALA A 81 -2.47 14.20 -1.78
CA ALA A 81 -1.12 14.44 -2.30
C ALA A 81 -0.53 13.16 -2.94
N VAL A 82 -0.71 12.01 -2.29
CA VAL A 82 -0.19 10.73 -2.81
C VAL A 82 -1.05 10.21 -3.96
N TYR A 83 -2.38 10.22 -3.85
CA TYR A 83 -3.28 9.68 -4.86
C TYR A 83 -3.19 10.43 -6.19
N PHE A 84 -3.22 11.77 -6.14
CA PHE A 84 -3.09 12.59 -7.35
C PHE A 84 -1.64 12.73 -7.81
N GLY A 85 -0.68 12.74 -6.88
CA GLY A 85 0.75 12.75 -7.19
C GLY A 85 1.21 11.48 -7.91
N HIS A 86 0.65 10.32 -7.58
CA HIS A 86 0.92 9.04 -8.27
C HIS A 86 0.57 9.12 -9.75
N ARG A 87 -0.51 9.82 -10.11
CA ARG A 87 -0.89 9.99 -11.52
C ARG A 87 0.09 10.84 -12.33
N LEU A 88 0.98 11.57 -11.67
CA LEU A 88 1.91 12.51 -12.29
C LEU A 88 3.33 11.95 -12.46
N TYR A 89 3.67 10.85 -11.78
CA TYR A 89 5.01 10.25 -11.80
C TYR A 89 4.93 8.79 -12.23
N ASP A 90 5.67 8.44 -13.29
CA ASP A 90 5.79 7.07 -13.81
C ASP A 90 6.10 6.03 -12.71
N ASP A 91 5.54 4.82 -12.89
CA ASP A 91 5.52 3.62 -12.01
C ASP A 91 6.83 3.21 -11.31
N LEU A 92 7.96 3.83 -11.64
CA LEU A 92 9.29 3.48 -11.12
C LEU A 92 9.57 4.02 -9.70
N LEU A 93 8.95 5.13 -9.30
CA LEU A 93 9.19 5.72 -7.97
C LEU A 93 8.39 5.01 -6.86
N VAL A 94 7.19 4.55 -7.17
CA VAL A 94 6.26 3.89 -6.24
C VAL A 94 6.71 2.45 -5.90
N ARG A 95 7.52 1.84 -6.75
CA ARG A 95 8.10 0.51 -6.47
C ARG A 95 9.21 0.51 -5.44
N ARG A 96 9.80 1.66 -5.11
CA ARG A 96 10.94 1.71 -4.18
C ARG A 96 10.44 1.83 -2.75
N SER A 97 10.50 0.72 -2.01
CA SER A 97 10.10 0.60 -0.60
C SER A 97 10.58 1.74 0.31
N VAL A 98 11.76 2.30 -0.01
CA VAL A 98 12.44 3.36 0.75
C VAL A 98 11.61 4.64 0.91
N LEU A 99 10.71 4.98 -0.02
CA LEU A 99 9.86 6.17 0.10
C LEU A 99 8.76 6.02 1.16
N PHE A 100 8.42 4.78 1.56
CA PHE A 100 7.41 4.49 2.60
C PHE A 100 8.00 4.50 3.99
N ASP A 101 9.22 4.00 4.12
CA ASP A 101 9.85 3.76 5.41
C ASP A 101 10.34 5.06 6.08
N VAL A 102 10.58 6.13 5.29
CA VAL A 102 11.06 7.42 5.81
C VAL A 102 9.96 8.22 6.52
N PRO A 103 8.76 8.45 5.92
CA PRO A 103 7.64 9.06 6.64
C PRO A 103 7.23 8.25 7.87
N ASP A 104 7.22 6.92 7.75
CA ASP A 104 6.95 6.00 8.85
C ASP A 104 7.94 6.20 10.02
N ALA A 105 9.25 6.27 9.73
CA ALA A 105 10.27 6.54 10.73
C ALA A 105 10.07 7.90 11.43
N GLY A 106 9.69 8.93 10.65
CA GLY A 106 9.36 10.26 11.16
C GLY A 106 8.20 10.22 12.16
N ALA A 107 7.08 9.62 11.77
CA ALA A 107 5.89 9.48 12.61
C ALA A 107 6.18 8.68 13.89
N LEU A 108 6.90 7.56 13.75
CA LEU A 108 7.28 6.69 14.87
C LEU A 108 8.11 7.43 15.93
N GLY A 109 9.09 8.23 15.50
CA GLY A 109 9.91 9.01 16.44
C GLY A 109 9.16 10.18 17.09
N LEU A 110 8.23 10.81 16.38
CA LEU A 110 7.39 11.87 16.96
C LEU A 110 6.39 11.30 17.98
N PHE A 111 5.61 10.28 17.59
CA PHE A 111 4.57 9.72 18.45
C PHE A 111 5.09 8.94 19.65
N SER A 112 6.29 8.35 19.56
CA SER A 112 6.91 7.72 20.74
C SER A 112 7.17 8.74 21.84
N VAL A 113 7.61 9.95 21.46
CA VAL A 113 7.89 11.05 22.40
C VAL A 113 6.60 11.72 22.84
N THR A 114 5.74 12.18 21.91
CA THR A 114 4.49 12.89 22.28
C THR A 114 3.54 11.99 23.06
N GLY A 115 3.48 10.69 22.72
CA GLY A 115 2.72 9.69 23.45
C GLY A 115 3.21 9.48 24.88
N THR A 116 4.53 9.36 25.09
CA THR A 116 5.09 9.23 26.45
C THR A 116 4.89 10.49 27.27
N ILE A 117 5.07 11.68 26.67
CA ILE A 117 4.80 12.95 27.35
C ILE A 117 3.34 13.03 27.78
N LYS A 118 2.40 12.76 26.87
CA LYS A 118 0.97 12.79 27.18
C LYS A 118 0.63 11.81 28.31
N ALA A 119 1.16 10.58 28.28
CA ALA A 119 0.96 9.61 29.34
C ALA A 119 1.49 10.08 30.71
N LEU A 120 2.72 10.61 30.76
CA LEU A 120 3.32 11.13 32.00
C LEU A 120 2.51 12.30 32.57
N THR A 121 2.02 13.21 31.72
CA THR A 121 1.17 14.34 32.15
C THR A 121 -0.19 13.91 32.70
N HIS A 122 -0.69 12.74 32.31
CA HIS A 122 -1.93 12.14 32.83
C HIS A 122 -1.69 11.25 34.06
N GLY A 123 -0.50 11.32 34.67
CA GLY A 123 -0.21 10.64 35.93
C GLY A 123 0.14 9.15 35.82
N PHE A 124 0.40 8.65 34.60
CA PHE A 124 0.88 7.28 34.43
C PHE A 124 2.31 7.14 34.98
N ASN A 125 2.62 5.96 35.52
CA ASN A 125 3.99 5.64 35.94
C ASN A 125 4.94 5.54 34.72
N VAL A 126 6.24 5.66 34.97
CA VAL A 126 7.24 5.70 33.89
C VAL A 126 7.18 4.49 32.96
N PRO A 127 7.16 3.23 33.44
CA PRO A 127 7.05 2.07 32.55
C PRO A 127 5.79 2.09 31.69
N ALA A 128 4.63 2.44 32.26
CA ALA A 128 3.37 2.51 31.51
C ALA A 128 3.37 3.66 30.50
N ALA A 129 4.01 4.78 30.79
CA ALA A 129 4.15 5.88 29.84
C ALA A 129 5.07 5.53 28.66
N VAL A 130 6.14 4.77 28.91
CA VAL A 130 7.02 4.27 27.84
C VAL A 130 6.29 3.27 26.95
N THR A 131 5.55 2.33 27.55
CA THR A 131 4.78 1.35 26.77
C THR A 131 3.66 2.00 25.97
N LEU A 132 2.94 2.97 26.55
CA LEU A 132 1.87 3.69 25.86
C LEU A 132 2.42 4.58 24.74
N GLY A 133 3.56 5.23 24.95
CA GLY A 133 4.24 5.99 23.89
C GLY A 133 4.70 5.10 22.74
N ALA A 134 5.34 3.97 23.04
CA ALA A 134 5.73 2.99 22.03
C ALA A 134 4.50 2.40 21.30
N ALA A 135 3.44 2.06 22.02
CA ALA A 135 2.20 1.55 21.42
C ALA A 135 1.52 2.58 20.53
N SER A 136 1.48 3.86 20.92
CA SER A 136 1.00 4.96 20.08
C SER A 136 1.83 5.12 18.82
N ALA A 137 3.15 5.01 18.94
CA ALA A 137 4.08 5.13 17.82
C ALA A 137 3.94 3.98 16.82
N VAL A 138 3.64 2.78 17.27
CA VAL A 138 3.53 1.61 16.39
C VAL A 138 2.09 1.39 15.89
N GLY A 139 1.10 1.80 16.68
CA GLY A 139 -0.31 1.48 16.48
C GLY A 139 -0.89 1.94 15.15
N GLY A 140 -0.50 3.11 14.66
CA GLY A 140 -0.95 3.62 13.36
C GLY A 140 -0.55 2.72 12.19
N GLY A 141 0.74 2.39 12.08
CA GLY A 141 1.26 1.49 11.05
C GLY A 141 0.70 0.06 11.14
N VAL A 142 0.48 -0.45 12.35
CA VAL A 142 -0.16 -1.75 12.57
C VAL A 142 -1.61 -1.73 12.09
N LEU A 143 -2.39 -0.70 12.46
CA LEU A 143 -3.79 -0.58 12.05
C LEU A 143 -3.91 -0.51 10.52
N ALA A 144 -3.08 0.32 9.88
CA ALA A 144 -3.03 0.42 8.42
C ALA A 144 -2.68 -0.92 7.75
N SER A 145 -1.68 -1.63 8.28
CA SER A 145 -1.29 -2.94 7.76
C SER A 145 -2.43 -3.96 7.85
N VAL A 146 -3.13 -4.02 8.99
CA VAL A 146 -4.26 -4.92 9.19
C VAL A 146 -5.42 -4.60 8.23
N LEU A 147 -5.76 -3.32 8.05
CA LEU A 147 -6.80 -2.89 7.11
C LEU A 147 -6.42 -3.17 5.66
N ALA A 148 -5.13 -3.06 5.32
CA ALA A 148 -4.60 -3.41 4.01
C ALA A 148 -4.43 -4.93 3.81
N MET A 149 -4.74 -5.77 4.80
CA MET A 149 -4.45 -7.21 4.77
C MET A 149 -2.96 -7.50 4.49
N GLU A 150 -2.07 -6.76 5.15
CA GLU A 150 -0.63 -7.00 5.19
C GLU A 150 -0.19 -7.43 6.58
N VAL A 151 0.83 -8.29 6.63
CA VAL A 151 1.52 -8.58 7.90
C VAL A 151 2.18 -7.28 8.36
N PRO A 152 1.84 -6.75 9.56
CA PRO A 152 2.45 -5.54 10.09
C PRO A 152 3.97 -5.67 10.18
N SER A 153 4.70 -4.60 9.85
CA SER A 153 6.17 -4.53 9.98
C SER A 153 6.64 -4.96 11.37
N LEU A 154 5.91 -4.59 12.43
CA LEU A 154 6.19 -5.02 13.80
C LEU A 154 6.31 -6.56 13.97
N LEU A 155 5.50 -7.32 13.24
CA LEU A 155 5.42 -8.79 13.38
C LEU A 155 6.27 -9.53 12.34
N ARG A 156 6.87 -8.80 11.38
CA ARG A 156 7.70 -9.37 10.34
C ARG A 156 9.11 -9.65 10.85
N TRP A 157 9.49 -10.91 10.82
CA TRP A 157 10.84 -11.38 11.21
C TRP A 157 11.93 -10.94 10.23
N ASP A 158 11.55 -10.71 8.97
CA ASP A 158 12.41 -10.27 7.88
C ASP A 158 12.53 -8.75 7.78
N SER A 159 11.82 -8.01 8.65
CA SER A 159 11.81 -6.55 8.67
C SER A 159 12.88 -5.96 9.60
N ASP A 160 13.24 -4.72 9.32
CA ASP A 160 14.21 -3.97 10.12
C ASP A 160 13.62 -3.54 11.47
N LEU A 161 14.47 -3.30 12.48
CA LEU A 161 14.07 -2.94 13.86
C LEU A 161 12.99 -1.84 13.92
N TYR A 162 11.74 -2.22 14.17
CA TYR A 162 10.59 -1.32 14.24
C TYR A 162 10.22 -0.92 15.68
N ALA A 163 10.09 -1.92 16.57
CA ALA A 163 9.74 -1.69 17.97
C ALA A 163 10.86 -1.02 18.77
N LEU A 164 12.12 -1.39 18.49
CA LEU A 164 13.26 -0.94 19.30
C LEU A 164 13.47 0.57 19.21
N PRO A 165 13.43 1.22 18.02
CA PRO A 165 13.49 2.68 17.95
C PRO A 165 12.35 3.39 18.67
N ALA A 166 11.13 2.84 18.63
CA ALA A 166 9.98 3.42 19.33
C ALA A 166 10.17 3.36 20.85
N VAL A 167 10.61 2.22 21.37
CA VAL A 167 10.93 2.05 22.81
C VAL A 167 12.12 2.91 23.21
N ALA A 168 13.14 3.04 22.37
CA ALA A 168 14.29 3.89 22.64
C ALA A 168 13.91 5.39 22.69
N GLY A 169 13.05 5.86 21.79
CA GLY A 169 12.49 7.22 21.81
C GLY A 169 11.67 7.49 23.08
N ALA A 170 10.71 6.62 23.36
CA ALA A 170 9.88 6.69 24.57
C ALA A 170 10.73 6.60 25.87
N GLY A 171 11.70 5.68 25.91
CA GLY A 171 12.61 5.50 27.03
C GLY A 171 13.53 6.70 27.25
N SER A 172 14.08 7.29 26.19
CA SER A 172 14.88 8.51 26.30
C SER A 172 14.08 9.68 26.87
N THR A 173 12.82 9.81 26.46
CA THR A 173 11.88 10.80 26.98
C THR A 173 11.59 10.59 28.47
N ALA A 174 11.38 9.35 28.88
CA ALA A 174 11.20 8.98 30.29
C ALA A 174 12.44 9.28 31.15
N VAL A 175 13.65 9.00 30.64
CA VAL A 175 14.90 9.34 31.34
C VAL A 175 15.06 10.85 31.50
N LEU A 176 14.78 11.62 30.44
CA LEU A 176 14.80 13.08 30.47
C LEU A 176 13.78 13.66 31.45
N HIS A 177 12.61 13.02 31.57
CA HIS A 177 11.59 13.38 32.55
C HIS A 177 12.10 13.17 33.98
N LEU A 178 12.65 11.98 34.28
CA LEU A 178 13.20 11.65 35.60
C LEU A 178 14.38 12.55 36.00
N ALA A 179 15.21 12.95 35.02
CA ALA A 179 16.31 13.87 35.24
C ALA A 179 15.87 15.33 35.42
N GLY A 180 14.58 15.65 35.27
CA GLY A 180 14.08 17.02 35.32
C GLY A 180 14.63 17.90 34.18
N ALA A 181 15.02 17.30 33.06
CA ALA A 181 15.61 17.98 31.91
C ALA A 181 14.65 18.07 30.72
N LEU A 182 13.44 17.53 30.83
CA LEU A 182 12.49 17.43 29.72
C LEU A 182 11.89 18.79 29.33
N ASN A 183 12.51 19.47 28.36
CA ASN A 183 12.04 20.68 27.72
C ASN A 183 11.77 20.45 26.21
N VAL A 184 11.29 21.50 25.51
CA VAL A 184 11.02 21.44 24.06
C VAL A 184 12.21 20.94 23.25
N GLY A 185 13.42 21.47 23.50
CA GLY A 185 14.62 21.08 22.79
C GLY A 185 14.99 19.62 23.00
N THR A 186 14.86 19.11 24.23
CA THR A 186 15.13 17.70 24.55
C THR A 186 14.06 16.77 24.00
N ALA A 187 12.79 17.20 23.91
CA ALA A 187 11.73 16.41 23.29
C ALA A 187 11.97 16.27 21.78
N VAL A 188 12.30 17.38 21.09
CA VAL A 188 12.69 17.34 19.68
C VAL A 188 13.95 16.48 19.50
N GLY A 189 14.95 16.62 20.38
CA GLY A 189 16.16 15.80 20.37
C GLY A 189 15.88 14.31 20.52
N ALA A 190 14.99 13.93 21.45
CA ALA A 190 14.54 12.54 21.63
C ALA A 190 13.81 12.00 20.40
N SER A 191 12.96 12.81 19.75
CA SER A 191 12.30 12.42 18.51
C SER A 191 13.31 12.22 17.40
N VAL A 192 14.24 13.16 17.19
CA VAL A 192 15.31 13.03 16.19
C VAL A 192 16.18 11.81 16.46
N PHE A 193 16.48 11.51 17.72
CA PHE A 193 17.21 10.31 18.10
C PHE A 193 16.46 9.03 17.69
N ALA A 194 15.16 8.92 17.99
CA ALA A 194 14.34 7.78 17.60
C ALA A 194 14.22 7.63 16.07
N ILE A 195 14.00 8.74 15.35
CA ILE A 195 13.95 8.78 13.88
C ILE A 195 15.29 8.31 13.31
N SER A 196 16.40 8.87 13.81
CA SER A 196 17.75 8.53 13.34
C SER A 196 18.04 7.05 13.55
N LEU A 197 17.67 6.50 14.72
CA LEU A 197 17.85 5.09 15.03
C LEU A 197 17.05 4.19 14.08
N ARG A 198 15.81 4.58 13.74
CA ARG A 198 14.99 3.86 12.77
C ARG A 198 15.57 3.93 11.35
N LEU A 199 16.02 5.10 10.91
CA LEU A 199 16.68 5.27 9.60
C LEU A 199 18.00 4.51 9.52
N LEU A 200 18.74 4.43 10.62
CA LEU A 200 19.99 3.65 10.70
C LEU A 200 19.70 2.16 10.59
N ALA A 201 18.65 1.68 11.26
CA ALA A 201 18.21 0.30 11.16
C ALA A 201 17.81 -0.07 9.73
N LEU A 202 17.09 0.81 9.03
CA LEU A 202 16.73 0.65 7.61
C LEU A 202 17.96 0.66 6.70
N ARG A 203 18.93 1.55 6.96
CA ARG A 203 20.14 1.68 6.14
C ARG A 203 21.08 0.49 6.27
N TYR A 204 21.22 -0.07 7.47
CA TYR A 204 22.15 -1.17 7.74
C TYR A 204 21.47 -2.54 7.80
N GLY A 205 20.16 -2.62 7.60
CA GLY A 205 19.41 -3.88 7.64
C GLY A 205 19.45 -4.55 9.01
N TRP A 206 19.33 -3.77 10.09
CA TRP A 206 19.36 -4.31 11.45
C TRP A 206 18.12 -5.16 11.70
N ARG A 207 18.32 -6.45 11.95
CA ARG A 207 17.25 -7.43 12.15
C ARG A 207 17.26 -8.00 13.56
N THR A 208 16.07 -8.30 14.09
CA THR A 208 15.95 -9.04 15.34
C THR A 208 16.32 -10.52 15.16
N PRO A 209 16.92 -11.16 16.18
CA PRO A 209 17.24 -12.57 16.13
C PRO A 209 15.96 -13.41 15.98
N ARG A 210 15.99 -14.37 15.04
CA ARG A 210 14.88 -15.29 14.78
C ARG A 210 14.89 -16.41 15.82
N SER A 211 13.72 -16.75 16.38
CA SER A 211 13.61 -17.97 17.20
C SER A 211 13.69 -19.21 16.31
N HIS A 212 14.46 -20.21 16.72
CA HIS A 212 14.61 -21.47 15.98
C HIS A 212 13.30 -22.27 15.85
N PHE A 213 12.28 -21.95 16.65
CA PHE A 213 10.96 -22.60 16.64
C PHE A 213 9.90 -21.84 15.83
N TRP A 214 10.26 -20.75 15.15
CA TRP A 214 9.30 -19.94 14.40
C TRP A 214 8.75 -20.69 13.19
N ARG A 215 7.48 -21.10 13.28
CA ARG A 215 6.63 -21.54 12.17
C ARG A 215 5.83 -20.35 11.69
N ASP A 216 5.79 -20.11 10.39
CA ASP A 216 5.08 -18.96 9.82
C ASP A 216 3.58 -19.02 10.18
N PRO A 217 3.11 -18.17 11.12
CA PRO A 217 1.72 -18.19 11.56
C PRO A 217 0.78 -17.68 10.46
N PHE A 218 1.32 -17.09 9.40
CA PHE A 218 0.60 -16.48 8.31
C PHE A 218 0.61 -17.29 7.01
N SER A 219 1.14 -18.51 7.05
CA SER A 219 1.25 -19.43 5.90
C SER A 219 -0.07 -19.79 5.19
N GLY A 220 -1.22 -19.39 5.72
CA GLY A 220 -2.54 -19.53 5.10
C GLY A 220 -3.22 -18.21 4.68
N MET A 221 -2.67 -17.04 5.01
CA MET A 221 -3.21 -15.78 4.48
C MET A 221 -2.80 -15.66 3.02
N ARG A 222 -3.78 -15.54 2.12
CA ARG A 222 -3.51 -15.26 0.70
C ARG A 222 -2.79 -13.92 0.60
N HIS A 223 -1.46 -13.95 0.47
CA HIS A 223 -0.72 -12.82 -0.08
C HIS A 223 -1.28 -12.59 -1.47
N GLN A 224 -2.07 -11.53 -1.66
CA GLN A 224 -2.32 -11.05 -3.01
C GLN A 224 -0.94 -10.64 -3.54
N PRO A 225 -0.38 -11.33 -4.55
CA PRO A 225 0.87 -10.88 -5.12
C PRO A 225 0.63 -9.43 -5.58
N VAL A 226 1.52 -8.52 -5.18
CA VAL A 226 1.52 -7.15 -5.68
C VAL A 226 1.43 -7.27 -7.20
N ALA A 227 0.42 -6.64 -7.81
CA ALA A 227 0.19 -6.73 -9.25
C ALA A 227 1.51 -6.43 -9.98
N GLU A 228 2.11 -7.46 -10.59
CA GLU A 228 3.24 -7.24 -11.47
C GLU A 228 2.64 -6.52 -12.68
N PRO A 229 3.16 -5.33 -13.08
CA PRO A 229 2.68 -4.66 -14.26
C PRO A 229 2.78 -5.68 -15.38
N ALA A 230 1.65 -5.90 -16.08
CA ALA A 230 1.55 -6.91 -17.11
C ALA A 230 2.80 -6.81 -17.95
N ARG A 231 3.67 -7.84 -17.90
CA ARG A 231 4.82 -7.89 -18.80
C ARG A 231 4.23 -7.62 -20.18
N PRO A 232 4.78 -6.68 -20.96
CA PRO A 232 4.33 -6.51 -22.32
C PRO A 232 4.33 -7.91 -22.92
N ALA A 233 3.15 -8.34 -23.39
CA ALA A 233 3.01 -9.67 -23.94
C ALA A 233 4.20 -9.88 -24.88
N PRO A 234 4.92 -11.02 -24.79
CA PRO A 234 5.96 -11.30 -25.76
C PRO A 234 5.35 -11.01 -27.13
N PRO A 235 6.05 -10.25 -28.01
CA PRO A 235 5.48 -9.88 -29.29
C PRO A 235 4.90 -11.15 -29.88
N VAL A 236 3.58 -11.15 -30.07
CA VAL A 236 2.89 -12.28 -30.69
C VAL A 236 3.72 -12.56 -31.93
N PRO A 237 4.30 -13.77 -32.09
CA PRO A 237 5.00 -14.09 -33.32
C PRO A 237 4.03 -13.66 -34.42
N LEU A 238 4.52 -12.88 -35.39
CA LEU A 238 3.74 -12.64 -36.61
C LEU A 238 3.61 -14.02 -37.26
N GLU A 239 2.64 -14.80 -36.77
CA GLU A 239 2.12 -15.98 -37.40
C GLU A 239 1.60 -15.40 -38.70
N ALA A 240 2.37 -15.66 -39.76
CA ALA A 240 2.04 -15.19 -41.08
C ALA A 240 0.61 -15.63 -41.33
N ASP A 241 -0.31 -14.67 -41.28
CA ASP A 241 -1.74 -14.81 -41.54
C ASP A 241 -1.89 -15.47 -42.90
N THR A 242 -1.85 -16.79 -42.90
CA THR A 242 -2.07 -17.62 -44.07
C THR A 242 -3.58 -17.73 -44.13
N VAL A 243 -4.21 -16.73 -44.74
CA VAL A 243 -5.63 -16.82 -45.08
C VAL A 243 -5.73 -17.86 -46.18
N THR A 244 -6.05 -19.09 -45.79
CA THR A 244 -6.37 -20.17 -46.72
C THR A 244 -7.75 -19.86 -47.33
N LEU A 245 -7.77 -19.06 -48.38
CA LEU A 245 -8.92 -19.05 -49.27
C LEU A 245 -8.88 -20.40 -49.99
N ASN A 246 -9.95 -21.17 -49.85
CA ASN A 246 -10.14 -22.41 -50.59
C ASN A 246 -10.95 -22.08 -51.85
N PRO A 247 -10.34 -21.86 -53.02
CA PRO A 247 -11.07 -21.98 -54.26
C PRO A 247 -10.87 -23.42 -54.74
N PHE A 248 -11.95 -24.08 -55.13
CA PHE A 248 -11.78 -25.08 -56.18
C PHE A 248 -11.06 -24.37 -57.35
N ASP A 249 -9.97 -24.98 -57.79
CA ASP A 249 -9.07 -24.61 -58.89
C ASP A 249 -7.78 -23.84 -58.52
N ALA A 250 -6.73 -24.66 -58.40
CA ALA A 250 -5.30 -24.41 -58.53
C ALA A 250 -4.87 -23.00 -58.95
N HIS A 251 -4.37 -22.21 -57.99
CA HIS A 251 -3.14 -21.41 -58.05
C HIS A 251 -3.03 -20.62 -56.74
N THR A 252 -2.14 -21.04 -55.84
CA THR A 252 -1.91 -20.36 -54.55
C THR A 252 -1.16 -19.04 -54.79
N VAL A 253 -1.81 -17.90 -54.58
CA VAL A 253 -1.16 -16.58 -54.63
C VAL A 253 -0.85 -16.12 -53.21
N THR A 254 0.43 -15.93 -52.90
CA THR A 254 0.91 -15.37 -51.63
C THR A 254 1.05 -13.85 -51.78
N VAL A 255 0.24 -13.08 -51.03
CA VAL A 255 0.37 -11.61 -50.99
C VAL A 255 0.92 -11.20 -49.64
N ARG A 256 2.07 -10.51 -49.62
CA ARG A 256 2.61 -9.89 -48.42
C ARG A 256 1.86 -8.58 -48.16
N ARG A 257 1.38 -8.38 -46.93
CA ARG A 257 0.73 -7.13 -46.49
C ARG A 257 1.61 -5.88 -46.67
N GLY A 258 2.94 -6.05 -46.80
CA GLY A 258 3.88 -4.98 -47.13
C GLY A 258 3.69 -4.38 -48.53
N ASP A 259 3.13 -5.14 -49.48
CA ASP A 259 2.92 -4.67 -50.86
C ASP A 259 1.68 -3.77 -50.98
N LEU A 260 0.79 -3.78 -49.98
CA LEU A 260 -0.39 -2.91 -49.89
C LEU A 260 -0.08 -1.55 -49.24
N ALA A 261 1.10 -1.37 -48.65
CA ALA A 261 1.47 -0.16 -47.90
C ALA A 261 2.11 0.93 -48.77
N HIS A 262 2.38 0.66 -50.05
CA HIS A 262 2.85 1.67 -51.00
C HIS A 262 1.78 1.90 -52.07
N GLY A 263 1.21 3.10 -52.06
CA GLY A 263 0.21 3.58 -53.02
C GLY A 263 0.75 3.74 -54.44
N GLY A 264 1.25 2.66 -55.03
CA GLY A 264 1.50 2.54 -56.46
C GLY A 264 0.22 2.12 -57.20
N PRO A 265 0.06 2.49 -58.48
CA PRO A 265 -1.14 2.17 -59.24
C PRO A 265 -1.32 0.65 -59.37
N LEU A 266 -2.53 0.18 -59.07
CA LEU A 266 -2.93 -1.21 -59.25
C LEU A 266 -2.70 -1.66 -60.70
N PRO A 267 -2.19 -2.89 -60.92
CA PRO A 267 -2.00 -3.42 -62.27
C PRO A 267 -3.31 -3.49 -63.07
N ALA A 268 -3.24 -3.16 -64.36
CA ALA A 268 -4.37 -2.94 -65.26
C ALA A 268 -5.28 -4.17 -65.56
N HIS A 269 -5.08 -5.30 -64.88
CA HIS A 269 -5.82 -6.54 -65.08
C HIS A 269 -7.02 -6.70 -64.13
N VAL A 270 -7.21 -5.81 -63.15
CA VAL A 270 -8.31 -5.86 -62.16
C VAL A 270 -9.37 -4.80 -62.45
N ARG A 271 -9.87 -4.78 -63.68
CA ARG A 271 -11.12 -4.08 -64.03
C ARG A 271 -12.04 -5.06 -64.74
N ASP A 272 -12.67 -5.95 -63.99
CA ASP A 272 -13.88 -6.63 -64.49
C ASP A 272 -15.11 -5.80 -64.09
N PRO A 273 -15.86 -5.22 -65.04
CA PRO A 273 -17.03 -4.38 -64.77
C PRO A 273 -18.27 -5.18 -64.30
N ARG A 274 -18.18 -6.49 -64.07
CA ARG A 274 -19.34 -7.38 -63.90
C ARG A 274 -19.74 -7.71 -62.46
N ILE A 275 -18.97 -7.30 -61.45
CA ILE A 275 -19.26 -7.65 -60.05
C ILE A 275 -20.16 -6.59 -59.43
N GLY A 276 -21.47 -6.76 -59.62
CA GLY A 276 -22.52 -5.96 -58.99
C GLY A 276 -22.66 -6.27 -57.50
N TRP A 277 -22.66 -5.23 -56.66
CA TRP A 277 -23.07 -5.33 -55.26
C TRP A 277 -24.59 -5.41 -55.18
N GLY A 278 -25.14 -6.54 -54.71
CA GLY A 278 -26.58 -6.67 -54.45
C GLY A 278 -27.01 -8.02 -53.89
N GLY A 279 -27.60 -8.03 -52.69
CA GLY A 279 -28.50 -9.11 -52.22
C GLY A 279 -28.09 -9.87 -50.95
N PRO A 280 -29.05 -10.51 -50.24
CA PRO A 280 -29.27 -10.28 -48.80
C PRO A 280 -28.83 -11.43 -47.86
N MET A 281 -28.79 -11.11 -46.54
CA MET A 281 -28.47 -12.01 -45.42
C MET A 281 -29.45 -13.21 -45.30
N PRO A 282 -29.00 -14.44 -45.00
CA PRO A 282 -29.90 -15.58 -44.73
C PRO A 282 -30.20 -15.81 -43.22
N PRO A 283 -31.32 -16.48 -42.87
CA PRO A 283 -31.87 -16.55 -41.51
C PRO A 283 -31.52 -17.85 -40.73
N HIS A 284 -31.78 -17.82 -39.42
CA HIS A 284 -31.60 -18.90 -38.42
C HIS A 284 -32.29 -20.24 -38.74
N ALA A 285 -31.68 -21.37 -38.32
CA ALA A 285 -32.37 -22.65 -38.08
C ALA A 285 -31.73 -23.48 -36.93
N ARG A 286 -32.59 -23.97 -36.02
CA ARG A 286 -32.47 -25.18 -35.15
C ARG A 286 -33.59 -26.15 -35.61
N PRO A 287 -33.78 -27.39 -35.08
CA PRO A 287 -32.99 -28.26 -34.18
C PRO A 287 -32.80 -29.70 -34.74
N ASP A 288 -32.18 -30.63 -34.01
CA ASP A 288 -32.73 -31.99 -33.88
C ASP A 288 -32.19 -32.78 -32.66
N GLU A 289 -33.09 -33.59 -32.10
CA GLU A 289 -33.01 -34.43 -30.91
C GLU A 289 -32.47 -35.82 -31.23
N THR A 290 -31.71 -36.44 -30.30
CA THR A 290 -31.82 -37.88 -29.98
C THR A 290 -31.10 -38.16 -28.65
N GLY A 291 -31.86 -38.52 -27.60
CA GLY A 291 -31.41 -39.44 -26.52
C GLY A 291 -31.74 -40.91 -26.91
N PRO A 292 -31.73 -41.91 -26.00
CA PRO A 292 -31.66 -41.82 -24.53
C PRO A 292 -30.76 -42.87 -23.81
N ASP A 293 -30.78 -42.76 -22.47
CA ASP A 293 -30.60 -43.79 -21.41
C ASP A 293 -29.30 -44.60 -21.24
N GLU A 294 -28.64 -44.41 -20.09
CA GLU A 294 -28.51 -45.50 -19.10
C GLU A 294 -28.14 -44.98 -17.69
N ALA A 295 -28.50 -45.78 -16.70
CA ALA A 295 -28.81 -45.38 -15.35
C ALA A 295 -27.66 -45.54 -14.33
N ARG A 296 -27.79 -44.77 -13.24
CA ARG A 296 -27.53 -45.09 -11.82
C ARG A 296 -26.40 -46.06 -11.47
N GLU A 297 -25.46 -45.60 -10.64
CA GLU A 297 -25.24 -46.15 -9.28
C GLU A 297 -24.27 -45.29 -8.46
N GLU A 298 -24.62 -45.06 -7.20
CA GLU A 298 -23.86 -44.34 -6.16
C GLU A 298 -23.24 -45.40 -5.18
N PRO A 299 -22.66 -45.02 -4.03
CA PRO A 299 -21.25 -44.76 -3.74
C PRO A 299 -20.52 -45.93 -3.03
N ARG A 300 -19.18 -45.88 -2.93
CA ARG A 300 -18.43 -46.63 -1.89
C ARG A 300 -17.37 -45.80 -1.20
N ARG A 301 -17.49 -45.79 0.14
CA ARG A 301 -16.47 -45.45 1.13
C ARG A 301 -15.22 -46.32 0.97
N CYS A 302 -14.06 -45.73 1.25
CA CYS A 302 -13.01 -46.19 2.16
C CYS A 302 -12.18 -44.98 2.56
#